data_AF-A0A8S2XPV0-F1
#
_entry.id   AF-A0A8S2XPV0-F1
#
_cell.length_a   1.000
_cell.length_b   1.000
_cell.length_c   1.000
_cell.angle_alpha   90.00
_cell.angle_beta   90.00
_cell.angle_gamma   90.00
#
_symmetry.space_group_name_H-M   'P 1'
#
loop_
_entity.id
_entity.type
_entity.pdbx_description
1 polymer ?
#
loop_
_entity_poly.entity_id
_entity_poly.type
_entity_poly.pdbx_seq_one_letter_code
_entity_poly.pdbx_strand_id
1 'polypeptide(L)' 'GPYRDSITSMCADICSTRLPLFILCPNGRTGSGLNGDRWIPNVFPPNQSIPATIKKQYRFIGQLMGMAIRRKHYLDLKFP' A
#
# COMPACT_ATOMS: atom_id res chain seq x y z
N GLY A 1 -13.51 15.11 7.62
CA GLY A 1 -12.96 16.48 7.41
C GLY A 1 -11.97 16.40 6.27
N PRO A 2 -11.97 17.33 5.30
CA PRO A 2 -11.52 17.07 3.93
C PRO A 2 -10.09 16.54 3.84
N TYR A 3 -9.19 17.06 4.68
CA TYR A 3 -7.83 16.52 4.80
C TYR A 3 -7.81 15.03 5.19
N ARG A 4 -8.48 14.66 6.29
CA ARG A 4 -8.52 13.27 6.76
C ARG A 4 -9.21 12.35 5.76
N ASP A 5 -10.31 12.81 5.17
CA ASP A 5 -11.08 12.03 4.20
C ASP A 5 -10.26 11.73 2.94
N SER A 6 -9.40 12.69 2.53
CA SER A 6 -8.45 12.50 1.43
C SER A 6 -7.39 11.46 1.79
N ILE A 7 -6.83 11.50 3.00
CA ILE A 7 -5.87 10.49 3.47
C ILE A 7 -6.51 9.10 3.52
N THR A 8 -7.72 8.99 4.06
CA THR A 8 -8.47 7.72 4.11
C THR A 8 -8.72 7.16 2.71
N SER A 9 -9.11 8.01 1.76
CA SER A 9 -9.31 7.60 0.37
C SER A 9 -8.00 7.10 -0.28
N MET A 10 -6.88 7.79 -0.01
CA MET A 10 -5.56 7.34 -0.46
C MET A 10 -5.16 5.99 0.14
N CYS A 11 -5.39 5.76 1.43
CA CYS A 11 -5.14 4.46 2.06
C CYS A 11 -5.98 3.35 1.43
N ALA A 12 -7.25 3.63 1.13
CA ALA A 12 -8.14 2.68 0.44
C ALA A 12 -7.65 2.36 -0.97
N ASP A 13 -7.12 3.34 -1.72
CA ASP A 13 -6.53 3.11 -3.04
C ASP A 13 -5.25 2.28 -2.97
N ILE A 14 -4.39 2.53 -1.98
CA ILE A 14 -3.15 1.78 -1.75
C ILE A 14 -3.45 0.30 -1.44
N CYS A 15 -4.46 0.04 -0.60
CA CYS A 15 -4.95 -1.28 -0.26
C CYS A 15 -6.08 -1.75 -1.19
N SER A 16 -5.93 -1.52 -2.50
CA SER A 16 -6.87 -1.98 -3.52
C SER A 16 -6.14 -2.60 -4.72
N THR A 17 -6.90 -3.26 -5.60
CA THR A 17 -6.39 -3.80 -6.87
C THR A 17 -6.29 -2.73 -7.97
N ARG A 18 -6.65 -1.46 -7.69
CA ARG A 18 -6.59 -0.36 -8.68
C ARG A 18 -5.16 0.03 -9.03
N LEU A 19 -4.24 -0.12 -8.09
CA LEU A 19 -2.83 0.23 -8.25
C LEU A 19 -1.98 -1.05 -8.23
N PRO A 20 -1.07 -1.26 -9.20
CA PRO A 20 -0.21 -2.45 -9.25
C PRO A 20 0.99 -2.33 -8.28
N LEU A 21 0.77 -1.71 -7.11
CA LEU A 21 1.78 -1.42 -6.10
C LEU A 21 1.78 -2.47 -5.01
N PHE A 22 0.62 -2.80 -4.45
CA PHE A 22 0.51 -3.82 -3.42
C PHE A 22 -0.39 -4.95 -3.88
N ILE A 23 -0.14 -6.13 -3.34
CA ILE A 23 -0.95 -7.31 -3.57
C ILE A 23 -1.42 -7.87 -2.23
N LEU A 24 -2.63 -8.42 -2.22
CA LEU A 24 -3.12 -9.14 -1.05
C LEU A 24 -2.18 -10.32 -0.75
N CYS A 25 -1.89 -10.53 0.54
CA CYS A 25 -1.12 -11.66 1.02
C CYS A 25 -1.65 -12.98 0.42
N PRO A 26 -0.77 -13.96 0.09
CA PRO A 26 -1.19 -15.25 -0.44
C PRO A 26 -2.27 -15.94 0.41
N ASN A 27 -2.15 -15.85 1.75
CA ASN A 27 -3.12 -16.39 2.71
C ASN A 27 -4.52 -15.79 2.55
N GLY A 28 -4.60 -14.51 2.17
CA GLY A 28 -5.85 -13.80 1.89
C GLY A 28 -6.52 -14.23 0.59
N ARG A 29 -5.75 -14.70 -0.38
CA ARG A 29 -6.27 -15.22 -1.65
C ARG A 29 -6.90 -16.61 -1.50
N THR A 30 -6.32 -17.42 -0.61
CA THR A 30 -6.80 -18.80 -0.33
C THR A 30 -7.88 -18.83 0.76
N GLY A 31 -8.24 -17.67 1.34
CA GLY A 31 -9.24 -17.57 2.40
C GLY A 31 -8.88 -18.33 3.68
N SER A 32 -7.60 -18.66 3.86
CA SER A 32 -7.13 -19.58 4.90
C SER A 32 -5.91 -18.99 5.60
N GLY A 33 -6.01 -18.81 6.92
CA GLY A 33 -4.91 -18.38 7.79
C GLY A 33 -5.00 -16.92 8.29
N LEU A 34 -4.05 -16.56 9.14
CA LEU A 34 -3.89 -15.19 9.65
C LEU A 34 -3.41 -14.26 8.51
N ASN A 35 -3.74 -12.96 8.62
CA ASN A 35 -3.31 -11.88 7.72
C ASN A 35 -3.98 -11.88 6.34
N GLY A 36 -5.19 -12.43 6.24
CA GLY A 36 -5.94 -12.50 4.98
C GLY A 36 -6.38 -11.14 4.42
N ASP A 37 -6.37 -10.08 5.25
CA ASP A 37 -6.70 -8.71 4.86
C ASP A 37 -5.45 -7.81 4.73
N ARG A 38 -4.25 -8.39 4.84
CA ARG A 38 -2.99 -7.64 4.77
C ARG A 38 -2.42 -7.61 3.35
N TRP A 39 -1.63 -6.58 3.08
CA TRP A 39 -1.06 -6.24 1.78
C TRP A 39 0.46 -6.25 1.83
N ILE A 40 1.08 -6.79 0.79
CA ILE A 40 2.53 -6.82 0.62
C ILE A 40 2.93 -6.10 -0.68
N PRO A 41 4.16 -5.56 -0.76
CA PRO A 41 4.67 -4.98 -2.01
C PRO A 41 4.57 -5.99 -3.16
N ASN A 42 4.16 -5.51 -4.33
CA ASN A 42 4.07 -6.33 -5.52
C ASN A 42 5.47 -6.77 -5.97
N VAL A 43 5.63 -8.06 -6.27
CA VAL A 43 6.88 -8.65 -6.72
C VAL A 43 6.95 -8.50 -8.24
N PHE A 44 7.93 -7.73 -8.72
CA PHE A 44 8.19 -7.60 -10.15
C PHE A 44 9.12 -8.73 -10.63
N PRO A 45 8.99 -9.19 -11.89
CA PRO A 45 9.85 -10.23 -12.44
C PRO A 45 11.34 -9.86 -12.28
N PRO A 46 12.20 -10.78 -11.84
CA PRO A 46 13.61 -10.48 -11.56
C PRO A 46 14.38 -10.04 -12.81
N ASN A 47 13.91 -10.44 -13.99
CA ASN A 47 14.54 -10.13 -15.28
C ASN A 47 14.05 -8.81 -15.88
N GLN A 48 13.20 -8.05 -15.18
CA GLN A 48 12.63 -6.81 -15.68
C GLN A 48 12.88 -5.65 -14.71
N SER A 49 13.35 -4.52 -15.26
CA SER A 49 13.48 -3.30 -14.48
C SER A 49 12.11 -2.76 -14.08
N ILE A 50 11.94 -2.42 -12.81
CA ILE A 50 10.72 -1.78 -12.31
C ILE A 50 10.52 -0.43 -13.02
N PRO A 51 9.35 -0.15 -13.61
CA PRO A 51 9.09 1.11 -14.30
C PRO A 51 9.34 2.33 -13.41
N ALA A 52 9.89 3.41 -13.99
CA ALA A 52 10.21 4.63 -13.24
C ALA A 52 8.97 5.25 -12.55
N THR A 53 7.80 5.14 -13.18
CA THR A 53 6.51 5.59 -12.61
C THR A 53 6.19 4.87 -11.31
N ILE A 54 6.33 3.54 -11.29
CA ILE A 54 6.10 2.70 -10.11
C ILE A 54 7.08 3.07 -8.99
N LYS A 55 8.37 3.25 -9.32
CA LYS A 55 9.38 3.69 -8.35
C LYS A 55 9.02 5.03 -7.71
N LYS A 56 8.53 6.00 -8.49
CA LYS A 56 8.07 7.30 -7.99
C LYS A 56 6.84 7.16 -7.08
N GLN A 57 5.91 6.27 -7.41
CA GLN A 57 4.72 6.01 -6.58
C GLN A 57 5.10 5.40 -5.23
N TYR A 58 5.99 4.42 -5.19
CA TYR A 58 6.52 3.88 -3.92
C TYR A 58 7.24 4.94 -3.09
N ARG A 59 8.02 5.81 -3.73
CA ARG A 59 8.67 6.94 -3.04
C ARG A 59 7.63 7.88 -2.41
N PHE A 60 6.56 8.19 -3.13
CA PHE A 60 5.46 9.01 -2.62
C PHE A 60 4.80 8.36 -1.39
N ILE A 61 4.52 7.06 -1.44
CA ILE A 61 3.95 6.33 -0.29
C ILE A 61 4.87 6.39 0.92
N GLY A 62 6.18 6.20 0.74
CA GLY A 62 7.15 6.34 1.84
C GLY A 62 7.16 7.75 2.44
N GLN A 63 7.04 8.79 1.60
CA GLN A 63 6.92 10.18 2.07
C GLN A 63 5.61 10.42 2.84
N LEU A 64 4.49 9.86 2.37
CA LEU A 64 3.19 9.92 3.02
C LEU A 64 3.25 9.26 4.42
N MET A 65 3.82 8.06 4.52
CA MET A 65 4.02 7.36 5.79
C MET A 65 4.89 8.18 6.75
N GLY A 66 6.02 8.71 6.26
CA GLY A 66 6.90 9.56 7.07
C GLY A 66 6.21 10.84 7.58
N MET A 67 5.37 11.45 6.75
CA MET A 67 4.55 12.60 7.15
C MET A 67 3.55 12.23 8.24
N ALA A 68 2.86 11.10 8.08
CA ALA A 68 1.86 10.63 9.03
C ALA A 68 2.48 10.34 10.41
N ILE A 69 3.61 9.63 10.45
CA ILE A 69 4.34 9.33 11.70
C ILE A 69 4.73 10.62 12.42
N ARG A 70 5.34 11.59 11.71
CA ARG A 70 5.76 12.87 12.32
C ARG A 70 4.61 13.70 12.86
N ARG A 71 3.44 13.62 12.21
CA ARG A 71 2.23 14.35 12.60
C ARG A 71 1.33 13.57 13.57
N LYS A 72 1.75 12.37 14.00
CA LYS A 72 0.93 11.44 14.81
C LYS A 72 -0.44 11.20 14.17
N HIS A 73 -0.46 11.13 12.84
CA HIS A 73 -1.66 10.86 12.06
C HIS A 73 -1.73 9.36 11.76
N TYR A 74 -2.88 8.75 12.03
CA TYR A 74 -3.08 7.34 11.74
C TYR A 74 -3.38 7.14 10.26
N LEU A 75 -2.68 6.18 9.64
CA LEU A 75 -2.98 5.69 8.30
C LEU A 75 -3.60 4.31 8.43
N ASP A 76 -4.72 4.07 7.75
CA ASP A 76 -5.38 2.76 7.70
C ASP A 76 -4.69 1.86 6.66
N LEU A 77 -3.40 1.60 6.88
CA LEU A 77 -2.60 0.73 6.03
C LEU A 77 -2.47 -0.64 6.68
N LYS A 78 -2.94 -1.67 5.97
CA LYS A 78 -2.96 -3.05 6.46
C LYS A 78 -1.75 -3.82 5.97
N PHE A 79 -0.58 -3.57 6.56
CA PHE A 79 0.64 -4.31 6.25
C PHE A 79 0.90 -5.44 7.28
N PRO A 80 1.59 -6.54 6.89
CA PRO A 80 1.98 -7.60 7.82
C PRO A 80 2.86 -7.14 8.97
#